data_AF-A0A9Q1IYL0-F1
#
_entry.id   AF-A0A9Q1IYL0-F1
#
_cell.length_a   1.000
_cell.length_b   1.000
_cell.length_c   1.000
_cell.angle_alpha   90.00
_cell.angle_beta   90.00
_cell.angle_gamma   90.00
#
_symmetry.space_group_name_H-M   'P 1'
#
loop_
_entity.id
_entity.type
_entity.pdbx_description
1 polymer ?
#
loop_
_entity_poly.entity_id
_entity_poly.type
_entity_poly.pdbx_seq_one_letter_code
_entity_poly.pdbx_strand_id
1 'polypeptide(L)'
;MSVRHTADNLAEKLNQAVESWRLTGQVKACVHDNVRNIVLANNPTRVSWHSVPCFAHTLQLAVNDGFAAYLNRVVAAAGRLVKHFNHSTAATKALEAKQQQMQPPPHRLLQSCKTRWNSVCDMFGRLVEQRWAVSAVLSDRTVTRLPDARALELRDKYWQLMEDVAPVLAALKCATTVMSAETEVSIPNTYPITFSLINTHLMRVEGDSSKVAEFKSKVRPSLGERMKVESDDLISTPPMVATMLDPQHKHLGFLTPMRRIPGNSKLLELAVAEDVSSTTDEASRTASGDERGTQAGVAVQGAALQRRTTPPPAPMTWKKKWTAF
;
A
#
# COMPACT_ATOMS: atom_id res chain seq x y z
N MET A 1 -25.57 11.03 20.41
CA MET A 1 -25.66 11.60 19.04
C MET A 1 -24.41 11.19 18.27
N SER A 2 -24.55 10.76 17.01
CA SER A 2 -23.40 10.45 16.15
C SER A 2 -22.65 11.75 15.83
N VAL A 3 -21.39 11.85 16.25
CA VAL A 3 -20.54 13.01 15.99
C VAL A 3 -20.21 13.03 14.48
N ARG A 4 -20.44 14.16 13.81
CA ARG A 4 -20.13 14.31 12.38
C ARG A 4 -18.62 14.16 12.15
N HIS A 5 -18.22 13.47 11.09
CA HIS A 5 -16.81 13.30 10.70
C HIS A 5 -16.24 14.55 10.00
N THR A 6 -16.34 15.72 10.62
CA THR A 6 -15.70 16.96 10.12
C THR A 6 -14.18 16.94 10.40
N ALA A 7 -13.43 17.80 9.72
CA ALA A 7 -11.98 17.91 9.95
C ALA A 7 -11.65 18.28 11.41
N ASP A 8 -12.39 19.22 12.00
CA ASP A 8 -12.16 19.66 13.39
C ASP A 8 -12.46 18.54 14.39
N ASN A 9 -13.58 17.83 14.23
CA ASN A 9 -13.95 16.72 15.11
C ASN A 9 -12.94 15.56 15.00
N LEU A 10 -12.41 15.29 13.80
CA LEU A 10 -11.38 14.27 13.60
C LEU A 10 -10.06 14.68 14.27
N ALA A 11 -9.62 15.94 14.09
CA ALA A 11 -8.41 16.44 14.72
C ALA A 11 -8.51 16.43 16.26
N GLU A 12 -9.65 16.86 16.80
CA GLU A 12 -9.93 16.80 18.24
C GLU A 12 -9.80 15.36 18.77
N LYS A 13 -10.39 14.39 18.06
CA LYS A 13 -10.31 12.97 18.45
C LYS A 13 -8.89 12.41 18.37
N LEU A 14 -8.12 12.80 17.36
CA LEU A 14 -6.72 12.39 17.25
C LEU A 14 -5.87 12.97 18.39
N ASN A 15 -6.00 14.27 18.67
CA ASN A 15 -5.29 14.92 19.78
C ASN A 15 -5.69 14.33 21.14
N GLN A 16 -6.97 14.06 21.38
CA GLN A 16 -7.46 13.38 22.60
C GLN A 16 -6.85 11.98 22.75
N ALA A 17 -6.70 11.24 21.65
CA ALA A 17 -6.04 9.93 21.68
C ALA A 17 -4.56 10.07 22.05
N VAL A 18 -3.85 11.04 21.46
CA VAL A 18 -2.43 11.31 21.77
C VAL A 18 -2.23 11.74 23.22
N GLU A 19 -3.11 12.58 23.74
CA GLU A 19 -3.08 13.04 25.14
C GLU A 19 -3.35 11.90 26.12
N SER A 20 -4.42 11.13 25.89
CA SER A 20 -4.77 10.00 26.77
C SER A 20 -3.69 8.92 26.84
N TRP A 21 -2.89 8.79 25.77
CA TRP A 21 -1.74 7.87 25.71
C TRP A 21 -0.44 8.52 26.20
N ARG A 22 -0.47 9.80 26.60
CA ARG A 22 0.69 10.59 27.06
C ARG A 22 1.80 10.71 26.00
N LEU A 23 1.39 10.82 24.73
CA LEU A 23 2.28 10.92 23.57
C LEU A 23 2.37 12.35 23.00
N THR A 24 1.93 13.35 23.77
CA THR A 24 1.95 14.76 23.32
C THR A 24 3.38 15.19 23.00
N GLY A 25 3.58 15.77 21.80
CA GLY A 25 4.91 16.15 21.27
C GLY A 25 5.77 14.99 20.76
N GLN A 26 5.36 13.73 20.98
CA GLN A 26 6.12 12.54 20.57
C GLN A 26 5.69 12.01 19.20
N VAL A 27 4.44 12.25 18.79
CA VAL A 27 3.94 11.82 17.48
C VAL A 27 4.61 12.64 16.38
N LYS A 28 5.38 11.97 15.52
CA LYS A 28 6.10 12.62 14.40
C LYS A 28 5.30 12.64 13.11
N ALA A 29 4.50 11.60 12.85
CA ALA A 29 3.71 11.49 11.64
C ALA A 29 2.41 10.71 11.88
N CYS A 30 1.40 11.00 11.05
CA CYS A 30 0.15 10.26 10.97
C CYS A 30 -0.07 9.78 9.53
N VAL A 31 -0.19 8.47 9.35
CA VAL A 31 -0.51 7.85 8.07
C VAL A 31 -2.02 7.70 7.93
N HIS A 32 -2.59 8.17 6.81
CA HIS A 32 -4.05 8.17 6.60
C HIS A 32 -4.47 7.75 5.18
N ASP A 33 -5.74 7.40 5.01
CA ASP A 33 -6.35 6.89 3.77
C ASP A 33 -6.78 7.98 2.77
N ASN A 34 -6.16 9.16 2.81
CA ASN A 34 -6.47 10.31 1.95
C ASN A 34 -7.94 10.78 1.89
N VAL A 35 -8.83 10.33 2.79
CA VAL A 35 -10.21 10.85 2.81
C VAL A 35 -10.19 12.35 3.10
N ARG A 36 -10.98 13.13 2.36
CA ARG A 36 -10.92 14.61 2.38
C ARG A 36 -10.86 15.21 3.79
N ASN A 37 -11.73 14.76 4.70
CA ASN A 37 -11.78 15.32 6.04
C ASN A 37 -10.61 14.88 6.92
N ILE A 38 -10.04 13.68 6.73
CA ILE A 38 -8.85 13.26 7.49
C ILE A 38 -7.60 14.00 7.01
N VAL A 39 -7.49 14.30 5.72
CA VAL A 39 -6.43 15.15 5.16
C VAL A 39 -6.50 16.55 5.78
N LEU A 40 -7.69 17.15 5.83
CA LEU A 40 -7.89 18.48 6.43
C LEU A 40 -7.68 18.48 7.95
N ALA A 41 -7.99 17.38 8.63
CA ALA A 41 -7.74 17.21 10.05
C ALA A 41 -6.24 17.18 10.37
N ASN A 42 -5.42 16.59 9.49
CA ASN A 42 -3.97 16.51 9.64
C ASN A 42 -3.24 17.77 9.13
N ASN A 43 -3.90 18.93 9.16
CA ASN A 43 -3.28 20.20 8.84
C ASN A 43 -2.41 20.70 10.02
N PRO A 44 -1.24 21.34 9.78
CA PRO A 44 -0.38 21.87 10.83
C PRO A 44 -1.06 22.87 11.80
N THR A 45 -2.17 23.49 11.40
CA THR A 45 -2.98 24.37 12.27
C THR A 45 -3.82 23.60 13.31
N ARG A 46 -3.99 22.29 13.15
CA ARG A 46 -4.84 21.44 13.99
C ARG A 46 -4.08 20.35 14.75
N VAL A 47 -2.95 19.91 14.20
CA VAL A 47 -2.13 18.81 14.75
C VAL A 47 -0.64 19.13 14.63
N SER A 48 0.18 18.53 15.48
CA SER A 48 1.62 18.81 15.56
C SER A 48 2.52 17.82 14.82
N TRP A 49 1.96 16.95 13.97
CA TRP A 49 2.69 15.88 13.27
C TRP A 49 2.56 15.98 11.76
N HIS A 50 3.45 15.30 11.03
CA HIS A 50 3.41 15.24 9.58
C HIS A 50 2.23 14.41 9.07
N SER A 51 1.50 14.97 8.10
CA SER A 51 0.47 14.24 7.35
C SER A 51 1.12 13.37 6.28
N VAL A 52 0.94 12.06 6.35
CA VAL A 52 1.52 11.11 5.39
C VAL A 52 0.41 10.32 4.67
N PRO A 53 0.21 10.52 3.37
CA PRO A 53 -0.68 9.68 2.56
C PRO A 53 -0.26 8.20 2.60
N CYS A 54 -1.22 7.30 2.84
CA CYS A 54 -0.97 5.87 2.71
C CYS A 54 -0.67 5.51 1.25
N PHE A 55 0.52 4.97 0.98
CA PHE A 55 0.93 4.57 -0.37
C PHE A 55 -0.06 3.60 -1.03
N ALA A 56 -0.44 2.53 -0.32
CA ALA A 56 -1.34 1.50 -0.86
C ALA A 56 -2.71 2.10 -1.24
N HIS A 57 -3.23 3.02 -0.40
CA HIS A 57 -4.47 3.72 -0.72
C HIS A 57 -4.31 4.70 -1.89
N THR A 58 -3.20 5.44 -1.94
CA THR A 58 -2.89 6.34 -3.07
C THR A 58 -2.80 5.57 -4.39
N LEU A 59 -2.11 4.42 -4.39
CA LEU A 59 -1.99 3.55 -5.57
C LEU A 59 -3.36 2.96 -5.95
N GLN A 60 -4.17 2.55 -4.97
CA GLN A 60 -5.54 2.10 -5.20
C GLN A 60 -6.38 3.17 -5.93
N LEU A 61 -6.32 4.44 -5.51
CA LEU A 61 -7.03 5.52 -6.18
C LEU A 61 -6.51 5.73 -7.61
N ALA A 62 -5.20 5.80 -7.82
CA ALA A 62 -4.62 6.00 -9.14
C ALA A 62 -4.97 4.86 -10.12
N VAL A 63 -4.95 3.62 -9.65
CA VAL A 63 -5.32 2.44 -10.46
C VAL A 63 -6.79 2.48 -10.84
N ASN A 64 -7.68 2.89 -9.94
CA ASN A 64 -9.12 3.02 -10.25
C ASN A 64 -9.39 4.06 -11.34
N ASP A 65 -8.61 5.14 -11.42
CA ASP A 65 -8.72 6.12 -12.52
C ASP A 65 -8.38 5.48 -13.88
N GLY A 66 -7.55 4.43 -13.89
CA GLY A 66 -7.23 3.62 -15.07
C GLY A 66 -8.35 2.71 -15.55
N PHE A 67 -9.28 2.32 -14.67
CA PHE A 67 -10.41 1.45 -15.01
C PHE A 67 -11.47 2.20 -15.84
N ALA A 68 -11.18 2.38 -17.13
CA ALA A 68 -12.10 2.96 -18.09
C ALA A 68 -13.38 2.12 -18.26
N ALA A 69 -14.42 2.73 -18.85
CA ALA A 69 -15.72 2.10 -19.05
C ALA A 69 -15.66 0.73 -19.73
N TYR A 70 -14.76 0.54 -20.72
CA TYR A 70 -14.60 -0.74 -21.40
C TYR A 70 -13.98 -1.81 -20.49
N LEU A 71 -12.91 -1.49 -19.76
CA LEU A 71 -12.29 -2.42 -18.83
C LEU A 71 -13.26 -2.80 -17.71
N ASN A 72 -14.02 -1.84 -17.17
CA ASN A 72 -15.08 -2.11 -16.19
C ASN A 72 -16.16 -3.06 -16.71
N ARG A 73 -16.53 -2.99 -18.00
CA ARG A 73 -17.45 -3.96 -18.62
C ARG A 73 -16.86 -5.38 -18.62
N VAL A 74 -15.56 -5.51 -18.88
CA VAL A 74 -14.85 -6.80 -18.83
C VAL A 74 -14.80 -7.33 -17.40
N VAL A 75 -14.44 -6.49 -16.42
CA VAL A 75 -14.47 -6.85 -14.99
C VAL A 75 -15.86 -7.35 -14.58
N ALA A 76 -16.92 -6.65 -14.99
CA ALA A 76 -18.28 -7.04 -14.68
C ALA A 76 -18.68 -8.37 -15.35
N ALA A 77 -18.27 -8.61 -16.59
CA ALA A 77 -18.55 -9.85 -17.31
C ALA A 77 -17.81 -11.04 -16.68
N ALA A 78 -16.50 -10.89 -16.45
CA ALA A 78 -15.67 -11.85 -15.72
C ALA A 78 -16.25 -12.16 -14.33
N GLY A 79 -16.67 -11.13 -13.59
CA GLY A 79 -17.28 -11.31 -12.29
C GLY A 79 -18.62 -12.06 -12.30
N ARG A 80 -19.42 -11.94 -13.37
CA ARG A 80 -20.65 -12.75 -13.54
C ARG A 80 -20.32 -14.21 -13.83
N LEU A 81 -19.34 -14.45 -14.70
CA LEU A 81 -18.86 -15.78 -15.03
C LEU A 81 -18.36 -16.50 -13.78
N VAL A 82 -17.44 -15.91 -13.03
CA VAL A 82 -16.91 -16.49 -11.79
C VAL A 82 -18.02 -16.74 -10.77
N LYS A 83 -18.93 -15.79 -10.61
CA LYS A 83 -20.07 -15.92 -9.70
C LYS A 83 -20.93 -17.15 -10.04
N HIS A 84 -21.16 -17.43 -11.32
CA HIS A 84 -21.91 -18.63 -11.73
C HIS A 84 -21.23 -19.92 -11.25
N PHE A 85 -19.93 -20.08 -11.53
CA PHE A 85 -19.16 -21.25 -11.12
C PHE A 85 -19.07 -21.39 -9.59
N ASN A 86 -19.02 -20.29 -8.86
CA ASN A 86 -18.93 -20.31 -7.40
C ASN A 86 -20.27 -20.64 -6.71
N HIS A 87 -21.41 -20.41 -7.36
CA HIS A 87 -22.73 -20.73 -6.80
C HIS A 87 -23.30 -22.07 -7.30
N SER A 88 -22.94 -22.52 -8.50
CA SER A 88 -23.45 -23.75 -9.08
C SER A 88 -22.52 -24.92 -8.76
N THR A 89 -22.95 -25.79 -7.84
CA THR A 89 -22.21 -27.02 -7.49
C THR A 89 -21.98 -27.93 -8.70
N ALA A 90 -22.94 -27.97 -9.64
CA ALA A 90 -22.80 -28.71 -10.90
C ALA A 90 -21.69 -28.11 -11.78
N ALA A 91 -21.65 -26.78 -11.94
CA ALA A 91 -20.61 -26.12 -12.72
C ALA A 91 -19.23 -26.22 -12.06
N THR A 92 -19.14 -26.14 -10.72
CA THR A 92 -17.89 -26.35 -9.98
C THR A 92 -17.34 -27.76 -10.22
N LYS A 93 -18.17 -28.79 -10.05
CA LYS A 93 -17.75 -30.20 -10.27
C LYS A 93 -17.36 -30.45 -11.72
N ALA A 94 -18.09 -29.88 -12.68
CA ALA A 94 -17.74 -29.98 -14.09
C ALA A 94 -16.41 -29.28 -14.39
N LEU A 95 -16.14 -28.14 -13.77
CA LEU A 95 -14.85 -27.44 -13.89
C LEU A 95 -13.72 -28.30 -13.34
N GLU A 96 -13.86 -28.87 -12.15
CA GLU A 96 -12.87 -29.78 -11.54
C GLU A 96 -12.60 -30.99 -12.46
N ALA A 97 -13.63 -31.59 -13.05
CA ALA A 97 -13.47 -32.69 -14.01
C ALA A 97 -12.74 -32.25 -15.29
N LYS A 98 -13.04 -31.07 -15.83
CA LYS A 98 -12.33 -30.52 -17.00
C LYS A 98 -10.89 -30.14 -16.68
N GLN A 99 -10.60 -29.66 -15.48
CA GLN A 99 -9.23 -29.41 -15.01
C GLN A 99 -8.43 -30.71 -14.93
N GLN A 100 -9.03 -31.81 -14.47
CA GLN A 100 -8.35 -33.11 -14.47
C GLN A 100 -8.05 -33.61 -15.89
N GLN A 101 -9.01 -33.45 -16.82
CA GLN A 101 -8.86 -33.89 -18.21
C GLN A 101 -7.81 -33.08 -18.98
N MET A 102 -7.82 -31.76 -18.82
CA MET A 102 -6.96 -30.83 -19.57
C MET A 102 -5.63 -30.54 -18.87
N GLN A 103 -5.49 -31.00 -17.63
CA GLN A 103 -4.33 -30.82 -16.77
C GLN A 103 -3.90 -29.36 -16.45
N PRO A 104 -4.77 -28.31 -16.46
CA PRO A 104 -4.39 -27.09 -15.75
C PRO A 104 -4.32 -27.35 -14.24
N PRO A 105 -3.60 -26.50 -13.47
CA PRO A 105 -3.64 -26.54 -12.02
C PRO A 105 -5.10 -26.52 -11.51
N PRO A 106 -5.52 -27.41 -10.59
CA PRO A 106 -6.91 -27.57 -10.18
C PRO A 106 -7.33 -26.48 -9.18
N HIS A 107 -7.45 -25.25 -9.67
CA HIS A 107 -7.75 -24.09 -8.85
C HIS A 107 -9.21 -23.65 -8.98
N ARG A 108 -9.77 -23.20 -7.86
CA ARG A 108 -11.07 -22.51 -7.85
C ARG A 108 -10.95 -21.12 -8.48
N LEU A 109 -12.05 -20.69 -9.11
CA LEU A 109 -12.16 -19.34 -9.67
C LEU A 109 -12.23 -18.28 -8.55
N LEU A 110 -11.60 -17.13 -8.77
CA LEU A 110 -11.47 -16.06 -7.77
C LEU A 110 -12.41 -14.91 -8.09
N GLN A 111 -13.32 -14.57 -7.16
CA GLN A 111 -14.24 -13.45 -7.32
C GLN A 111 -13.54 -12.15 -6.94
N SER A 112 -13.63 -11.13 -7.79
CA SER A 112 -13.16 -9.78 -7.45
C SER A 112 -14.06 -9.10 -6.40
N CYS A 113 -13.41 -8.35 -5.50
CA CYS A 113 -13.99 -7.42 -4.55
C CYS A 113 -14.09 -6.03 -5.19
N LYS A 114 -15.29 -5.43 -5.16
CA LYS A 114 -15.57 -4.13 -5.79
C LYS A 114 -14.70 -2.98 -5.27
N THR A 115 -14.25 -3.06 -4.02
CA THR A 115 -13.49 -1.98 -3.37
C THR A 115 -11.98 -2.18 -3.42
N ARG A 116 -11.48 -3.31 -3.97
CA ARG A 116 -10.04 -3.64 -4.00
C ARG A 116 -9.62 -4.07 -5.40
N TRP A 117 -8.87 -3.22 -6.09
CA TRP A 117 -8.50 -3.51 -7.49
C TRP A 117 -7.58 -4.74 -7.58
N ASN A 118 -6.78 -5.04 -6.55
CA ASN A 118 -5.91 -6.22 -6.47
C ASN A 118 -6.64 -7.52 -6.78
N SER A 119 -7.89 -7.63 -6.32
CA SER A 119 -8.74 -8.80 -6.55
C SER A 119 -9.21 -8.95 -8.00
N VAL A 120 -9.19 -7.88 -8.80
CA VAL A 120 -9.42 -7.93 -10.24
C VAL A 120 -8.23 -8.59 -10.93
N CYS A 121 -7.00 -8.25 -10.53
CA CYS A 121 -5.79 -8.90 -11.03
C CYS A 121 -5.83 -10.42 -10.76
N ASP A 122 -6.23 -10.83 -9.55
CA ASP A 122 -6.36 -12.24 -9.17
C ASP A 122 -7.44 -12.97 -9.96
N MET A 123 -8.62 -12.33 -10.13
CA MET A 123 -9.71 -12.86 -10.93
C MET A 123 -9.29 -13.06 -12.39
N PHE A 124 -8.64 -12.07 -12.99
CA PHE A 124 -8.17 -12.13 -14.38
C PHE A 124 -7.12 -13.21 -14.57
N GLY A 125 -6.08 -13.23 -13.72
CA GLY A 125 -5.03 -14.26 -13.78
C GLY A 125 -5.61 -15.67 -13.66
N ARG A 126 -6.53 -15.89 -12.71
CA ARG A 126 -7.19 -17.19 -12.54
C ARG A 126 -8.08 -17.56 -13.73
N LEU A 127 -8.83 -16.61 -14.28
CA LEU A 127 -9.68 -16.89 -15.45
C LEU A 127 -8.85 -17.23 -16.68
N VAL A 128 -7.76 -16.52 -16.94
CA VAL A 128 -6.85 -16.79 -18.06
C VAL A 128 -6.23 -18.18 -17.91
N GLU A 129 -5.73 -18.53 -16.71
CA GLU A 129 -5.20 -19.88 -16.41
C GLU A 129 -6.24 -20.98 -16.70
N GLN A 130 -7.51 -20.71 -16.38
CA GLN A 130 -8.60 -21.68 -16.47
C GLN A 130 -9.44 -21.55 -17.75
N ARG A 131 -9.01 -20.75 -18.73
CA ARG A 131 -9.80 -20.37 -19.91
C ARG A 131 -10.40 -21.57 -20.62
N TRP A 132 -9.58 -22.57 -20.95
CA TRP A 132 -10.02 -23.74 -21.72
C TRP A 132 -10.97 -24.65 -20.94
N ALA A 133 -10.70 -24.87 -19.65
CA ALA A 133 -11.57 -25.67 -18.80
C ALA A 133 -12.94 -24.99 -18.61
N VAL A 134 -12.95 -23.67 -18.39
CA VAL A 134 -14.18 -22.88 -18.30
C VAL A 134 -14.97 -22.91 -19.61
N SER A 135 -14.32 -22.67 -20.75
CA SER A 135 -14.97 -22.73 -22.07
C SER A 135 -15.57 -24.12 -22.38
N ALA A 136 -14.89 -25.19 -21.96
CA ALA A 136 -15.40 -26.55 -22.14
C ALA A 136 -16.67 -26.81 -21.31
N VAL A 137 -16.71 -26.33 -20.06
CA VAL A 137 -17.93 -26.45 -19.22
C VAL A 137 -19.08 -25.63 -19.81
N LEU A 138 -18.80 -24.42 -20.30
CA LEU A 138 -19.83 -23.59 -20.96
C LEU A 138 -20.33 -24.20 -22.27
N SER A 139 -19.52 -25.02 -22.93
CA SER A 139 -19.89 -25.71 -24.19
C SER A 139 -20.68 -26.99 -23.95
N ASP A 140 -20.52 -27.62 -22.78
CA ASP A 140 -21.22 -28.84 -22.40
C ASP A 140 -22.70 -28.55 -22.09
N ARG A 141 -23.60 -29.05 -22.94
CA ARG A 141 -25.05 -28.83 -22.81
C ARG A 141 -25.71 -29.66 -21.72
N THR A 142 -25.02 -30.67 -21.19
CA THR A 142 -25.49 -31.45 -20.04
C THR A 142 -25.30 -30.68 -18.73
N VAL A 143 -24.34 -29.76 -18.69
CA VAL A 143 -24.03 -28.92 -17.52
C VAL A 143 -24.57 -27.50 -17.68
N THR A 144 -24.36 -26.89 -18.83
CA THR A 144 -24.67 -25.47 -19.09
C THR A 144 -25.73 -25.36 -20.20
N ARG A 145 -26.92 -24.88 -19.83
CA ARG A 145 -28.01 -24.64 -20.78
C ARG A 145 -27.61 -23.55 -21.79
N LEU A 146 -28.15 -23.62 -23.00
CA LEU A 146 -27.81 -22.69 -24.08
C LEU A 146 -28.01 -21.19 -23.72
N PRO A 147 -29.09 -20.78 -23.04
CA PRO A 147 -29.26 -19.39 -22.63
C PRO A 147 -28.20 -18.93 -21.63
N ASP A 148 -27.85 -19.79 -20.66
CA ASP A 148 -26.83 -19.50 -19.65
C ASP A 148 -25.44 -19.41 -20.28
N ALA A 149 -25.11 -20.32 -21.21
CA ALA A 149 -23.88 -20.27 -21.97
C ALA A 149 -23.75 -18.93 -22.73
N ARG A 150 -24.79 -18.53 -23.47
CA ARG A 150 -24.80 -17.25 -24.21
C ARG A 150 -24.66 -16.02 -23.30
N ALA A 151 -25.18 -16.09 -22.07
CA ALA A 151 -25.11 -14.98 -21.12
C ALA A 151 -23.74 -14.88 -20.40
N LEU A 152 -23.05 -16.00 -20.24
CA LEU A 152 -21.80 -16.11 -19.47
C LEU A 152 -20.55 -16.11 -20.33
N GLU A 153 -20.66 -16.51 -21.60
CA GLU A 153 -19.54 -16.61 -22.53
C GLU A 153 -18.85 -15.25 -22.74
N LEU A 154 -17.55 -15.21 -22.43
CA LEU A 154 -16.72 -14.04 -22.68
C LEU A 154 -16.25 -14.06 -24.12
N ARG A 155 -16.37 -12.92 -24.79
CA ARG A 155 -15.85 -12.73 -26.15
C ARG A 155 -14.33 -12.86 -26.15
N ASP A 156 -13.73 -13.30 -27.25
CA ASP A 156 -12.26 -13.42 -27.37
C ASP A 156 -11.52 -12.13 -27.04
N LYS A 157 -12.07 -10.99 -27.46
CA LYS A 157 -11.52 -9.66 -27.11
C LYS A 157 -11.52 -9.33 -25.62
N TYR A 158 -12.34 -10.01 -24.81
CA TYR A 158 -12.33 -9.88 -23.35
C TYR A 158 -11.24 -10.75 -22.74
N TRP A 159 -11.07 -11.99 -23.23
CA TRP A 159 -9.95 -12.84 -22.87
C TRP A 159 -8.61 -12.17 -23.19
N GLN A 160 -8.47 -11.67 -24.41
CA GLN A 160 -7.27 -10.95 -24.84
C GLN A 160 -7.00 -9.73 -23.95
N LEU A 161 -8.02 -8.94 -23.61
CA LEU A 161 -7.80 -7.78 -22.74
C LEU A 161 -7.36 -8.18 -21.33
N MET A 162 -7.88 -9.28 -20.77
CA MET A 162 -7.43 -9.79 -19.48
C MET A 162 -5.95 -10.23 -19.53
N GLU A 163 -5.55 -10.90 -20.61
CA GLU A 163 -4.16 -11.30 -20.87
C GLU A 163 -3.25 -10.07 -21.02
N ASP A 164 -3.64 -9.09 -21.84
CA ASP A 164 -2.86 -7.89 -22.13
C ASP A 164 -2.64 -7.01 -20.88
N VAL A 165 -3.65 -6.87 -20.02
CA VAL A 165 -3.59 -5.98 -18.85
C VAL A 165 -2.94 -6.65 -17.64
N ALA A 166 -2.90 -7.99 -17.60
CA ALA A 166 -2.42 -8.75 -16.45
C ALA A 166 -0.98 -8.40 -16.02
N PRO A 167 0.02 -8.26 -16.92
CA PRO A 167 1.37 -7.89 -16.53
C PRO A 167 1.44 -6.53 -15.82
N VAL A 168 0.66 -5.55 -16.29
CA VAL A 168 0.63 -4.21 -15.70
C VAL A 168 -0.03 -4.23 -14.32
N LEU A 169 -1.17 -4.92 -14.18
CA LEU A 169 -1.84 -5.10 -12.89
C LEU A 169 -0.96 -5.88 -11.90
N ALA A 170 -0.22 -6.89 -12.37
CA ALA A 170 0.69 -7.66 -11.52
C ALA A 170 1.84 -6.81 -10.96
N ALA A 171 2.43 -5.93 -11.76
CA ALA A 171 3.46 -5.00 -11.31
C ALA A 171 2.94 -4.03 -10.23
N LEU A 172 1.75 -3.45 -10.46
CA LEU A 172 1.09 -2.59 -9.49
C LEU A 172 0.71 -3.35 -8.20
N LYS A 173 0.40 -4.64 -8.32
CA LYS A 173 -0.03 -5.48 -7.21
C LYS A 173 1.17 -5.79 -6.34
N CYS A 174 2.29 -6.13 -6.97
CA CYS A 174 3.58 -6.31 -6.32
C CYS A 174 3.95 -5.08 -5.47
N ALA A 175 3.85 -3.88 -6.04
CA ALA A 175 4.09 -2.63 -5.32
C ALA A 175 3.17 -2.48 -4.08
N THR A 176 1.88 -2.79 -4.22
CA THR A 176 0.94 -2.75 -3.09
C THR A 176 1.31 -3.77 -2.01
N THR A 177 1.63 -5.00 -2.40
CA THR A 177 2.03 -6.08 -1.48
C THR A 177 3.29 -5.70 -0.70
N VAL A 178 4.33 -5.21 -1.38
CA VAL A 178 5.59 -4.81 -0.75
C VAL A 178 5.36 -3.68 0.25
N MET A 179 4.60 -2.65 -0.13
CA MET A 179 4.35 -1.51 0.74
C MET A 179 3.40 -1.78 1.90
N SER A 180 2.66 -2.89 1.82
CA SER A 180 1.72 -3.36 2.85
C SER A 180 2.24 -4.54 3.67
N ALA A 181 3.50 -4.93 3.46
CA ALA A 181 4.16 -5.96 4.26
C ALA A 181 4.42 -5.39 5.66
N GLU A 182 3.54 -5.69 6.62
CA GLU A 182 3.63 -5.24 8.02
C GLU A 182 4.87 -5.78 8.77
N THR A 183 5.71 -6.59 8.11
CA THR A 183 6.88 -7.25 8.69
C THR A 183 8.17 -6.44 8.55
N GLU A 184 8.24 -5.52 7.57
CA GLU A 184 9.47 -4.79 7.25
C GLU A 184 9.21 -3.28 7.14
N VAL A 185 10.26 -2.48 7.30
CA VAL A 185 10.17 -1.02 7.18
C VAL A 185 9.94 -0.65 5.71
N SER A 186 8.72 -0.23 5.35
CA SER A 186 8.34 0.02 3.96
C SER A 186 8.51 1.47 3.51
N ILE A 187 8.53 2.44 4.44
CA ILE A 187 8.55 3.87 4.10
C ILE A 187 9.70 4.30 3.16
N PRO A 188 10.95 3.77 3.25
CA PRO A 188 12.03 4.14 2.33
C PRO A 188 11.76 3.71 0.88
N ASN A 189 10.91 2.71 0.66
CA ASN A 189 10.59 2.19 -0.66
C ASN A 189 9.49 3.02 -1.37
N THR A 190 8.86 3.97 -0.67
CA THR A 190 7.73 4.78 -1.20
C THR A 190 8.08 5.42 -2.54
N TYR A 191 9.13 6.24 -2.60
CA TYR A 191 9.50 6.94 -3.83
C TYR A 191 10.27 6.08 -4.84
N PRO A 192 11.21 5.20 -4.46
CA PRO A 192 11.83 4.27 -5.40
C PRO A 192 10.80 3.45 -6.18
N ILE A 193 9.79 2.88 -5.50
CA ILE A 193 8.70 2.15 -6.14
C ILE A 193 7.83 3.09 -6.96
N THR A 194 7.47 4.27 -6.45
CA THR A 194 6.66 5.25 -7.20
C THR A 194 7.31 5.62 -8.54
N PHE A 195 8.59 5.97 -8.53
CA PHE A 195 9.33 6.33 -9.74
C PHE A 195 9.52 5.13 -10.67
N SER A 196 9.76 3.92 -10.14
CA SER A 196 9.80 2.70 -10.94
C SER A 196 8.46 2.44 -11.65
N LEU A 197 7.33 2.59 -10.94
CA LEU A 197 6.00 2.47 -11.55
C LEU A 197 5.80 3.51 -12.65
N ILE A 198 6.10 4.78 -12.40
CA ILE A 198 5.86 5.89 -13.34
C ILE A 198 6.79 5.82 -14.57
N ASN A 199 8.06 5.49 -14.37
CA ASN A 199 9.10 5.58 -15.40
C ASN A 199 9.38 4.25 -16.11
N THR A 200 8.82 3.14 -15.61
CA THR A 200 9.02 1.81 -16.21
C THR A 200 7.69 1.12 -16.48
N HIS A 201 6.93 0.77 -15.45
CA HIS A 201 5.77 -0.12 -15.61
C HIS A 201 4.52 0.55 -16.23
N LEU A 202 4.38 1.86 -16.03
CA LEU A 202 3.28 2.66 -16.57
C LEU A 202 3.67 3.47 -17.80
N MET A 203 4.92 3.35 -18.27
CA MET A 203 5.32 3.90 -19.56
C MET A 203 4.64 3.15 -20.69
N ARG A 204 4.25 3.90 -21.72
CA ARG A 204 3.75 3.31 -22.97
C ARG A 204 4.93 2.62 -23.66
N VAL A 205 4.73 1.36 -24.02
CA VAL A 205 5.73 0.55 -24.74
C VAL A 205 5.18 0.18 -26.11
N GLU A 206 6.08 0.04 -27.08
CA GLU A 206 5.76 -0.51 -28.39
C GLU A 206 5.26 -1.95 -28.22
N GLY A 207 4.02 -2.22 -28.60
CA GLY A 207 3.33 -3.49 -28.35
C GLY A 207 2.18 -3.42 -27.34
N ASP A 208 2.03 -2.31 -26.59
CA ASP A 208 0.84 -2.12 -25.76
C ASP A 208 -0.42 -2.09 -26.63
N SER A 209 -1.42 -2.92 -26.28
CA SER A 209 -2.73 -2.81 -26.91
C SER A 209 -3.37 -1.45 -26.59
N SER A 210 -4.27 -0.97 -27.44
CA SER A 210 -4.91 0.35 -27.27
C SER A 210 -5.52 0.54 -25.87
N LYS A 211 -6.02 -0.55 -25.26
CA LYS A 211 -6.63 -0.51 -23.92
C LYS A 211 -5.62 -0.55 -22.79
N VAL A 212 -4.48 -1.22 -22.96
CA VAL A 212 -3.36 -1.12 -22.01
C VAL A 212 -2.76 0.28 -22.04
N ALA A 213 -2.54 0.84 -23.23
CA ALA A 213 -2.05 2.21 -23.38
C ALA A 213 -3.00 3.24 -22.74
N GLU A 214 -4.32 3.08 -22.91
CA GLU A 214 -5.34 3.93 -22.26
C GLU A 214 -5.32 3.78 -20.73
N PHE A 215 -5.16 2.56 -20.21
CA PHE A 215 -5.04 2.32 -18.77
C PHE A 215 -3.80 3.03 -18.22
N LYS A 216 -2.62 2.79 -18.82
CA LYS A 216 -1.35 3.41 -18.43
C LYS A 216 -1.40 4.94 -18.49
N SER A 217 -1.99 5.51 -19.53
CA SER A 217 -2.08 6.98 -19.71
C SER A 217 -2.94 7.68 -18.66
N LYS A 218 -3.84 6.96 -17.97
CA LYS A 218 -4.65 7.47 -16.86
C LYS A 218 -3.97 7.25 -15.50
N VAL A 219 -3.45 6.05 -15.25
CA VAL A 219 -2.84 5.70 -13.96
C VAL A 219 -1.55 6.48 -13.74
N ARG A 220 -0.70 6.64 -14.77
CA ARG A 220 0.61 7.30 -14.66
C ARG A 220 0.52 8.75 -14.14
N PRO A 221 -0.22 9.67 -14.78
CA PRO A 221 -0.34 11.04 -14.27
C PRO A 221 -1.08 11.10 -12.94
N SER A 222 -2.14 10.28 -12.75
CA SER A 222 -2.87 10.24 -11.48
C SER A 222 -1.98 9.82 -10.30
N LEU A 223 -1.12 8.82 -10.48
CA LEU A 223 -0.15 8.40 -9.47
C LEU A 223 0.87 9.51 -9.20
N GLY A 224 1.41 10.14 -10.24
CA GLY A 224 2.37 11.23 -10.13
C GLY A 224 1.82 12.43 -9.33
N GLU A 225 0.61 12.87 -9.65
CA GLU A 225 -0.08 13.98 -8.97
C GLU A 225 -0.34 13.64 -7.50
N ARG A 226 -0.92 12.46 -7.22
CA ARG A 226 -1.28 12.07 -5.85
C ARG A 226 -0.06 11.84 -4.96
N MET A 227 1.04 11.33 -5.52
CA MET A 227 2.32 11.17 -4.82
C MET A 227 3.16 12.46 -4.80
N LYS A 228 2.67 13.52 -5.45
CA LYS A 228 3.34 14.83 -5.57
C LYS A 228 4.77 14.72 -6.08
N VAL A 229 4.99 13.84 -7.05
CA VAL A 229 6.34 13.56 -7.55
C VAL A 229 6.96 14.77 -8.23
N GLU A 230 6.18 15.77 -8.63
CA GLU A 230 6.70 17.00 -9.25
C GLU A 230 6.89 18.16 -8.26
N SER A 231 6.47 18.01 -7.01
CA SER A 231 6.51 19.08 -6.00
C SER A 231 7.93 19.44 -5.58
N ASP A 232 8.17 20.74 -5.35
CA ASP A 232 9.44 21.25 -4.81
C ASP A 232 9.72 20.74 -3.39
N ASP A 233 8.66 20.47 -2.61
CA ASP A 233 8.77 19.95 -1.25
C ASP A 233 9.14 18.45 -1.20
N LEU A 234 9.17 17.76 -2.33
CA LEU A 234 9.38 16.31 -2.43
C LEU A 234 10.56 15.83 -1.55
N ILE A 235 11.69 16.53 -1.64
CA ILE A 235 12.94 16.22 -0.94
C ILE A 235 12.81 16.34 0.58
N SER A 236 11.92 17.23 1.05
CA SER A 236 11.66 17.49 2.46
C SER A 236 10.57 16.58 3.04
N THR A 237 9.91 15.76 2.23
CA THR A 237 8.85 14.88 2.73
C THR A 237 9.42 13.74 3.58
N PRO A 238 8.72 13.31 4.66
CA PRO A 238 9.19 12.20 5.49
C PRO A 238 9.50 10.91 4.71
N PRO A 239 8.70 10.48 3.72
CA PRO A 239 9.04 9.29 2.94
C PRO A 239 10.32 9.46 2.11
N MET A 240 10.60 10.64 1.57
CA MET A 240 11.83 10.88 0.82
C MET A 240 13.05 10.92 1.73
N VAL A 241 12.95 11.57 2.90
CA VAL A 241 14.02 11.56 3.90
C VAL A 241 14.33 10.13 4.34
N ALA A 242 13.30 9.32 4.59
CA ALA A 242 13.49 7.90 4.90
C ALA A 242 14.16 7.13 3.74
N THR A 243 13.81 7.42 2.49
CA THR A 243 14.51 6.85 1.32
C THR A 243 15.99 7.24 1.28
N MET A 244 16.33 8.51 1.55
CA MET A 244 17.72 8.99 1.52
C MET A 244 18.58 8.37 2.63
N LEU A 245 17.97 8.05 3.78
CA LEU A 245 18.64 7.39 4.91
C LEU A 245 18.84 5.88 4.70
N ASP A 246 18.13 5.26 3.75
CA ASP A 246 18.23 3.82 3.50
C ASP A 246 19.46 3.49 2.61
N PRO A 247 20.41 2.66 3.09
CA PRO A 247 21.60 2.29 2.33
C PRO A 247 21.31 1.65 0.97
N GLN A 248 20.15 1.01 0.79
CA GLN A 248 19.73 0.41 -0.48
C GLN A 248 19.51 1.47 -1.56
N HIS A 249 19.12 2.69 -1.15
CA HIS A 249 18.75 3.78 -2.05
C HIS A 249 19.75 4.95 -2.02
N LYS A 250 20.92 4.78 -1.40
CA LYS A 250 21.93 5.83 -1.15
C LYS A 250 22.35 6.66 -2.37
N HIS A 251 22.24 6.10 -3.58
CA HIS A 251 22.62 6.79 -4.81
C HIS A 251 21.48 7.59 -5.44
N LEU A 252 20.24 7.44 -4.95
CA LEU A 252 19.04 8.09 -5.45
C LEU A 252 18.95 8.03 -6.99
N GLY A 253 19.26 6.86 -7.54
CA GLY A 253 19.37 6.62 -8.99
C GLY A 253 18.05 6.87 -9.75
N PHE A 254 16.93 6.76 -9.04
CA PHE A 254 15.59 7.02 -9.55
C PHE A 254 15.25 8.52 -9.69
N LEU A 255 16.05 9.41 -9.09
CA LEU A 255 15.92 10.87 -9.24
C LEU A 255 16.82 11.41 -10.37
N THR A 256 16.37 12.50 -10.98
CA THR A 256 17.20 13.29 -11.90
C THR A 256 18.36 13.96 -11.15
N PRO A 257 19.48 14.27 -11.83
CA PRO A 257 20.61 14.97 -11.21
C PRO A 257 20.19 16.27 -10.50
N MET A 258 19.26 17.02 -11.08
CA MET A 258 18.70 18.27 -10.54
C MET A 258 18.04 18.12 -9.17
N ARG A 259 17.55 16.91 -8.83
CA ARG A 259 16.91 16.63 -7.53
C ARG A 259 17.82 15.88 -6.56
N ARG A 260 18.78 15.13 -7.09
CA ARG A 260 19.75 14.39 -6.28
C ARG A 260 20.65 15.33 -5.48
N ILE A 261 21.11 16.43 -6.08
CA ILE A 261 22.01 17.39 -5.41
C ILE A 261 21.31 18.09 -4.22
N PRO A 262 20.09 18.66 -4.38
CA PRO A 262 19.32 19.17 -3.24
C PRO A 262 19.02 18.09 -2.19
N GLY A 263 18.73 16.86 -2.60
CA GLY A 263 18.53 15.73 -1.70
C GLY A 263 19.71 15.48 -0.76
N ASN A 264 20.90 15.33 -1.33
CA ASN A 264 22.12 15.13 -0.56
C ASN A 264 22.42 16.34 0.34
N SER A 265 22.20 17.56 -0.16
CA SER A 265 22.39 18.78 0.63
C SER A 265 21.44 18.83 1.84
N LYS A 266 20.18 18.43 1.65
CA LYS A 266 19.21 18.36 2.74
C LYS A 266 19.58 17.30 3.78
N LEU A 267 20.11 16.15 3.34
CA LEU A 267 20.55 15.11 4.26
C LEU A 267 21.70 15.59 5.16
N LEU A 268 22.65 16.33 4.60
CA LEU A 268 23.74 16.95 5.37
C LEU A 268 23.22 18.00 6.34
N GLU A 269 22.27 18.84 5.93
CA GLU A 269 21.62 19.82 6.80
C GLU A 269 20.95 19.14 8.01
N LEU A 270 20.23 18.04 7.77
CA LEU A 270 19.57 17.27 8.83
C LEU A 270 20.58 16.60 9.77
N ALA A 271 21.69 16.07 9.24
CA ALA A 271 22.75 15.47 10.05
C ALA A 271 23.38 16.51 10.99
N VAL A 272 23.71 17.70 10.46
CA VAL A 272 24.27 18.79 11.26
C VAL A 272 23.28 19.25 12.34
N ALA A 273 21.99 19.35 12.03
CA ALA A 273 20.98 19.73 13.01
C ALA A 273 20.87 18.72 14.16
N GLU A 274 21.03 17.43 13.88
CA GLU A 274 21.03 16.36 14.89
C GLU A 274 22.28 16.39 15.77
N ASP A 275 23.47 16.64 15.19
CA ASP A 275 24.71 16.79 15.94
C ASP A 275 24.65 18.00 16.91
N VAL A 276 24.01 19.09 16.50
CA VAL A 276 23.78 20.25 17.39
C VAL A 276 22.75 19.92 18.48
N SER A 277 21.68 19.20 18.16
CA SER A 277 20.67 18.81 19.16
C SER A 277 21.25 17.88 20.23
N SER A 278 22.04 16.89 19.82
CA SER A 278 22.65 15.91 20.72
C SER A 278 23.66 16.57 21.67
N THR A 279 24.49 17.49 21.18
CA THR A 279 25.44 18.25 22.01
C THR A 279 24.75 19.20 23.00
N THR A 280 23.59 19.75 22.65
CA THR A 280 22.79 20.62 23.54
C THR A 280 22.10 19.80 24.64
N ASP A 281 21.58 18.62 24.30
CA ASP A 281 21.00 17.69 25.28
C ASP A 281 22.06 17.14 26.26
N GLU A 282 23.28 16.89 25.79
CA GLU A 282 24.39 16.44 26.64
C GLU A 282 24.84 17.55 27.62
N ALA A 283 24.92 18.80 27.15
CA ALA A 283 25.24 19.97 27.99
C ALA A 283 24.15 20.28 29.04
N SER A 284 22.87 20.07 28.71
CA SER A 284 21.78 20.27 29.68
C SER A 284 21.75 19.18 30.77
N ARG A 285 22.12 17.93 30.44
CA ARG A 285 22.24 16.84 31.41
C ARG A 285 23.41 17.04 32.36
N THR A 286 24.56 17.52 31.88
CA THR A 286 25.71 17.83 32.73
C THR A 286 25.46 19.03 33.64
N ALA A 287 24.73 20.06 33.18
CA ALA A 287 24.33 21.19 34.01
C ALA A 287 23.31 20.82 35.11
N SER A 288 22.47 19.81 34.89
CA SER A 288 21.49 19.32 35.89
C SER A 288 22.09 18.36 36.94
N GLY A 289 23.35 17.95 36.80
CA GLY A 289 24.03 17.01 37.68
C GLY A 289 24.78 17.64 38.86
N ASP A 290 24.90 18.96 38.92
CA ASP A 290 25.86 19.65 39.81
C ASP A 290 25.26 20.29 41.07
N GLU A 291 24.10 19.79 41.52
CA GLU A 291 23.56 20.10 42.85
C GLU A 291 23.29 18.84 43.67
N ARG A 292 24.37 18.20 44.16
CA ARG A 292 24.37 17.50 45.46
C ARG A 292 25.78 17.18 45.95
N GLY A 293 26.28 18.05 46.82
CA GLY A 293 26.82 17.68 48.13
C GLY A 293 27.97 16.68 48.19
N THR A 294 29.16 17.22 48.42
CA THR A 294 30.33 16.58 49.02
C THR A 294 29.97 15.62 50.17
N GLN A 295 30.35 14.34 50.06
CA GLN A 295 30.77 13.54 51.22
C GLN A 295 31.68 12.37 50.81
N ALA A 296 32.70 12.14 51.63
CA ALA A 296 33.85 11.29 51.36
C ALA A 296 33.56 9.79 51.45
N GLY A 297 34.26 9.06 50.56
CA GLY A 297 34.69 7.65 50.54
C GLY A 297 34.01 6.58 51.40
N VAL A 298 33.57 5.50 50.74
CA VAL A 298 33.89 4.10 51.09
C VAL A 298 33.90 3.26 49.81
N ALA A 299 34.97 2.49 49.58
CA ALA A 299 35.03 1.45 48.55
C ALA A 299 34.20 0.23 49.00
N VAL A 300 33.23 -0.21 48.17
CA VAL A 300 32.56 -1.51 48.36
C VAL A 300 32.38 -2.20 47.01
N GLN A 301 32.67 -3.49 47.05
CA GLN A 301 32.80 -4.48 45.99
C GLN A 301 31.51 -4.70 45.19
N GLY A 302 31.70 -5.23 43.97
CA GLY A 302 30.65 -5.61 43.05
C GLY A 302 29.63 -6.59 43.63
N ALA A 303 28.35 -6.29 43.39
CA ALA A 303 27.25 -7.22 43.53
C ALA A 303 26.35 -7.12 42.29
N ALA A 304 26.18 -8.24 41.61
CA ALA A 304 25.30 -8.39 40.47
C ALA A 304 23.83 -8.15 40.87
N LEU A 305 23.14 -7.23 40.18
CA LEU A 305 21.71 -7.02 40.37
C LEU A 305 20.91 -7.92 39.41
N GLN A 306 20.29 -8.96 39.98
CA GLN A 306 19.29 -9.79 39.31
C GLN A 306 18.06 -8.94 38.94
N ARG A 307 17.64 -9.00 37.66
CA ARG A 307 16.40 -8.39 37.17
C ARG A 307 15.20 -9.07 37.83
N ARG A 308 14.41 -8.33 38.62
CA ARG A 308 13.05 -8.75 38.97
C ARG A 308 12.16 -8.55 37.74
N THR A 309 11.70 -9.67 37.18
CA THR A 309 10.72 -9.75 36.11
C THR A 309 9.31 -9.67 36.70
N THR A 310 8.61 -8.56 36.47
CA THR A 310 7.13 -8.56 36.48
C THR A 310 6.65 -8.60 35.03
N PRO A 311 5.82 -9.58 34.63
CA PRO A 311 5.34 -9.66 33.26
C PRO A 311 4.37 -8.52 32.95
N PRO A 312 4.36 -7.98 31.72
CA PRO A 312 3.36 -7.00 31.30
C PRO A 312 1.97 -7.66 31.24
N PRO A 313 0.88 -6.90 31.45
CA PRO A 313 -0.47 -7.42 31.31
C PRO A 313 -0.71 -7.92 29.88
N ALA A 314 -1.49 -9.00 29.77
CA ALA A 314 -1.75 -9.70 28.51
C ALA A 314 -2.32 -8.75 27.44
N PRO A 315 -1.87 -8.85 26.18
CA PRO A 315 -2.38 -8.02 25.10
C PRO A 315 -3.86 -8.32 24.87
N MET A 316 -4.69 -7.28 24.90
CA MET A 316 -6.07 -7.35 24.41
C MET A 316 -6.04 -7.85 22.96
N THR A 317 -6.71 -8.99 22.72
CA THR A 317 -6.89 -9.54 21.38
C THR A 317 -7.77 -8.62 20.56
N TRP A 318 -7.15 -7.71 19.81
CA TRP A 318 -7.82 -7.02 18.73
C TRP A 318 -8.24 -8.08 17.71
N LYS A 319 -9.55 -8.25 17.50
CA LYS A 319 -10.06 -8.93 16.31
C LYS A 319 -9.59 -8.13 15.10
N LYS A 320 -8.46 -8.53 14.52
CA LYS A 320 -7.91 -8.01 13.27
C LYS A 320 -8.98 -8.13 12.19
N LYS A 321 -9.60 -7.01 11.82
CA LYS A 321 -10.30 -6.82 10.53
C LYS A 321 -9.44 -5.96 9.59
N TRP A 322 -8.13 -6.19 9.62
CA TRP A 322 -7.20 -5.72 8.60
C TRP A 322 -6.56 -6.97 8.01
N THR A 323 -7.32 -7.71 7.20
CA THR A 323 -6.73 -8.65 6.26
C THR A 323 -6.15 -7.83 5.12
N ALA A 324 -4.80 -7.81 5.10
CA ALA A 324 -3.87 -7.41 4.06
C ALA A 324 -4.47 -6.67 2.85
N PHE A 325 -3.96 -5.46 2.63
CA PHE A 325 -4.20 -4.64 1.43
C PHE A 325 -3.90 -5.42 0.14
#